data_AF-A0AB40E9M5-F1
#
_entry.id   AF-A0AB40E9M5-F1
#
_cell.length_a   1.000
_cell.length_b   1.000
_cell.length_c   1.000
_cell.angle_alpha   90.00
_cell.angle_beta   90.00
_cell.angle_gamma   90.00
#
_symmetry.space_group_name_H-M   'P 1'
#
loop_
_entity.id
_entity.type
_entity.pdbx_description
1 polymer ?
#
loop_
_entity_poly.entity_id
_entity_poly.type
_entity_poly.pdbx_seq_one_letter_code
_entity_poly.pdbx_strand_id
1 'polypeptide(L)'
;MSEEMQIDQEPIKENQVGEKPITSQEASPESTVLGLAQKNGEASTAQKKTNHYVCMFGHSTITTSDDDQLSDQSAITIGEALETTAKVIGLKTLRKSDAAAIQAAEARATGSSTDTIKPGGLAEMAKSMENFSSGLDVDDKYKYKLRDVLTGAIGNMVADKVATREDAEAIANAEMRNDPNMMIEPGGVAAAVKAAAAINEKKSTAHM
;
A
#
# COMPACT_ATOMS: atom_id res chain seq x y z
N MET A 1 11.49 67.19 -7.46
CA MET A 1 12.95 67.14 -7.59
C MET A 1 13.40 66.06 -6.61
N SER A 2 13.05 64.79 -6.85
CA SER A 2 13.59 63.90 -7.89
C SER A 2 15.08 63.70 -7.65
N GLU A 3 15.45 62.55 -7.09
CA GLU A 3 16.56 61.74 -7.59
C GLU A 3 16.54 60.36 -6.90
N GLU A 4 16.82 59.37 -7.72
CA GLU A 4 16.41 57.98 -7.60
C GLU A 4 17.38 57.18 -6.72
N MET A 5 16.84 56.19 -6.02
CA MET A 5 17.62 55.17 -5.32
C MET A 5 18.14 54.18 -6.36
N GLN A 6 19.37 54.40 -6.82
CA GLN A 6 20.10 53.49 -7.70
C GLN A 6 20.32 52.16 -6.97
N ILE A 7 19.60 51.11 -7.38
CA ILE A 7 19.84 49.73 -6.97
C ILE A 7 20.77 49.14 -8.02
N ASP A 8 22.07 49.15 -7.77
CA ASP A 8 23.01 48.42 -8.61
C ASP A 8 22.84 46.92 -8.36
N GLN A 9 22.09 46.27 -9.24
CA GLN A 9 22.04 44.82 -9.32
C GLN A 9 23.34 44.30 -9.94
N GLU A 10 24.13 43.56 -9.16
CA GLU A 10 25.18 42.71 -9.71
C GLU A 10 24.55 41.57 -10.54
N PRO A 11 25.05 41.27 -11.75
CA PRO A 11 24.50 40.22 -12.59
C PRO A 11 24.89 38.84 -12.06
N ILE A 12 23.88 38.05 -11.68
CA ILE A 12 23.98 36.60 -11.57
C ILE A 12 24.41 36.02 -12.92
N LYS A 13 25.60 35.42 -12.95
CA LYS A 13 26.11 34.71 -14.12
C LYS A 13 25.27 33.46 -14.38
N GLU A 14 24.61 33.44 -15.53
CA GLU A 14 23.98 32.26 -16.13
C GLU A 14 24.99 31.10 -16.16
N ASN A 15 24.69 30.05 -15.41
CA ASN A 15 25.37 28.78 -15.60
C ASN A 15 24.67 28.05 -16.75
N GLN A 16 25.40 27.98 -17.86
CA GLN A 16 24.97 27.38 -19.12
C GLN A 16 24.62 25.90 -18.94
N VAL A 17 23.44 25.56 -19.46
CA VAL A 17 22.95 24.19 -19.66
C VAL A 17 23.88 23.50 -20.67
N GLY A 18 24.63 22.51 -20.19
CA GLY A 18 25.30 21.54 -21.05
C GLY A 18 24.30 20.50 -21.54
N GLU A 19 23.74 20.75 -22.73
CA GLU A 19 22.94 19.80 -23.49
C GLU A 19 23.75 18.52 -23.79
N LYS A 20 23.19 17.34 -23.50
CA LYS A 20 23.62 16.08 -24.11
C LYS A 20 22.52 15.63 -25.08
N PRO A 21 22.89 15.14 -26.28
CA PRO A 21 21.95 14.90 -27.36
C PRO A 21 21.07 13.67 -27.12
N ILE A 22 19.77 13.86 -27.32
CA ILE A 22 18.77 12.81 -27.49
C ILE A 22 18.76 12.36 -28.96
N THR A 23 19.27 11.16 -29.25
CA THR A 23 19.03 10.53 -30.55
C THR A 23 17.60 9.98 -30.55
N SER A 24 16.77 10.59 -31.39
CA SER A 24 15.49 10.04 -31.85
C SER A 24 15.73 9.14 -33.06
N GLN A 25 15.19 7.92 -33.04
CA GLN A 25 14.87 7.13 -34.23
C GLN A 25 13.52 6.47 -33.94
N GLU A 26 12.43 7.05 -34.42
CA GLU A 26 11.80 6.88 -35.74
C GLU A 26 10.73 5.78 -35.70
N ALA A 27 9.48 6.24 -35.73
CA ALA A 27 8.30 5.44 -36.02
C ALA A 27 8.03 5.50 -37.53
N SER A 28 7.74 4.36 -38.16
CA SER A 28 6.85 4.30 -39.33
C SER A 28 6.48 2.87 -39.72
N PRO A 29 5.37 2.70 -40.46
CA PRO A 29 4.44 1.58 -40.35
C PRO A 29 4.61 0.58 -41.49
N GLU A 30 3.98 -0.59 -41.41
CA GLU A 30 3.20 -1.14 -42.52
C GLU A 30 2.38 -2.38 -42.10
N SER A 31 1.27 -2.52 -42.83
CA SER A 31 0.13 -3.41 -42.66
C SER A 31 0.32 -4.73 -43.44
N THR A 32 -0.60 -5.70 -43.22
CA THR A 32 -1.00 -6.74 -44.21
C THR A 32 -0.06 -7.98 -44.24
N VAL A 33 -0.43 -9.27 -44.11
CA VAL A 33 -1.72 -9.98 -44.22
C VAL A 33 -1.62 -11.44 -43.71
N LEU A 34 -2.78 -11.96 -43.32
CA LEU A 34 -3.26 -13.36 -43.18
C LEU A 34 -2.25 -14.52 -43.28
N GLY A 35 -2.19 -15.28 -42.18
CA GLY A 35 -1.86 -16.71 -42.18
C GLY A 35 -2.86 -17.46 -41.30
N LEU A 36 -3.94 -17.93 -41.90
CA LEU A 36 -4.90 -18.85 -41.29
C LEU A 36 -4.22 -20.19 -41.01
N ALA A 37 -4.16 -20.58 -39.74
CA ALA A 37 -4.06 -21.99 -39.36
C ALA A 37 -5.18 -22.30 -38.36
N GLN A 38 -6.40 -22.45 -38.90
CA GLN A 38 -7.41 -23.27 -38.26
C GLN A 38 -7.02 -24.72 -38.49
N LYS A 39 -6.78 -25.45 -37.41
CA LYS A 39 -7.35 -26.79 -37.33
C LYS A 39 -7.59 -27.18 -35.88
N ASN A 40 -8.86 -27.50 -35.65
CA ASN A 40 -9.38 -28.50 -34.71
C ASN A 40 -9.95 -27.95 -33.41
N GLY A 41 -11.27 -27.69 -33.44
CA GLY A 41 -12.21 -27.87 -32.32
C GLY A 41 -12.02 -26.93 -31.13
N GLU A 42 -13.01 -26.25 -30.59
CA GLU A 42 -14.44 -26.51 -30.54
C GLU A 42 -15.13 -25.15 -30.34
N ALA A 43 -16.34 -25.02 -30.88
CA ALA A 43 -17.15 -23.82 -30.74
C ALA A 43 -17.49 -23.57 -29.27
N SER A 44 -17.02 -22.45 -28.70
CA SER A 44 -17.61 -21.95 -27.46
C SER A 44 -18.78 -21.04 -27.81
N THR A 45 -19.96 -21.65 -27.95
CA THR A 45 -21.22 -20.91 -27.87
C THR A 45 -21.35 -20.38 -26.45
N ALA A 46 -21.25 -19.05 -26.31
CA ALA A 46 -21.53 -18.37 -25.06
C ALA A 46 -22.98 -18.63 -24.63
N GLN A 47 -23.18 -19.43 -23.58
CA GLN A 47 -24.42 -19.47 -22.82
C GLN A 47 -24.17 -18.97 -21.41
N LYS A 48 -24.78 -17.81 -21.12
CA LYS A 48 -24.86 -17.16 -19.82
C LYS A 48 -25.57 -18.08 -18.81
N LYS A 49 -24.81 -18.72 -17.91
CA LYS A 49 -25.29 -19.20 -16.60
C LYS A 49 -24.17 -19.06 -15.56
N THR A 50 -24.48 -18.24 -14.55
CA THR A 50 -24.09 -18.30 -13.13
C THR A 50 -22.72 -18.89 -12.74
N ASN A 51 -21.85 -18.01 -12.22
CA ASN A 51 -20.71 -18.24 -11.32
C ASN A 51 -20.08 -19.65 -11.29
N HIS A 52 -19.13 -19.89 -12.20
CA HIS A 52 -17.89 -20.61 -11.88
C HIS A 52 -16.92 -20.51 -13.08
N TYR A 53 -15.74 -19.91 -12.91
CA TYR A 53 -14.64 -20.08 -13.87
C TYR A 53 -13.60 -20.99 -13.22
N VAL A 54 -13.65 -22.28 -13.56
CA VAL A 54 -12.54 -23.22 -13.37
C VAL A 54 -11.86 -23.37 -14.72
N CYS A 55 -10.59 -22.97 -14.79
CA CYS A 55 -9.71 -23.27 -15.91
C CYS A 55 -8.79 -24.42 -15.49
N MET A 56 -8.94 -25.57 -16.14
CA MET A 56 -8.13 -26.77 -15.93
C MET A 56 -6.99 -26.78 -16.95
N PHE A 57 -5.75 -26.57 -16.49
CA PHE A 57 -4.56 -27.00 -17.22
C PHE A 57 -3.49 -27.47 -16.23
N GLY A 58 -3.03 -28.71 -16.40
CA GLY A 58 -1.78 -29.20 -15.84
C GLY A 58 -1.88 -29.82 -14.45
N HIS A 59 -2.04 -31.14 -14.43
CA HIS A 59 -1.71 -32.08 -13.36
C HIS A 59 -1.12 -31.48 -12.07
N SER A 60 -1.99 -31.12 -11.14
CA SER A 60 -1.75 -31.27 -9.71
C SER A 60 -3.04 -31.76 -9.10
N THR A 61 -3.01 -32.94 -8.52
CA THR A 61 -4.14 -33.53 -7.82
C THR A 61 -4.47 -32.64 -6.63
N ILE A 62 -5.45 -31.75 -6.77
CA ILE A 62 -6.14 -31.17 -5.61
C ILE A 62 -7.00 -32.30 -5.06
N THR A 63 -6.43 -33.04 -4.11
CA THR A 63 -7.22 -33.79 -3.14
C THR A 63 -7.95 -32.73 -2.31
N THR A 64 -9.23 -32.52 -2.62
CA THR A 64 -10.17 -31.89 -1.71
C THR A 64 -10.31 -32.79 -0.49
N SER A 65 -9.43 -32.56 0.48
CA SER A 65 -9.61 -32.99 1.85
C SER A 65 -10.22 -31.80 2.59
N ASP A 66 -11.54 -31.69 2.49
CA ASP A 66 -12.30 -31.00 3.53
C ASP A 66 -12.04 -31.75 4.87
N ASP A 67 -11.88 -30.98 5.95
CA ASP A 67 -11.78 -31.38 7.38
C ASP A 67 -10.42 -31.62 8.10
N ASP A 68 -9.25 -31.13 7.64
CA ASP A 68 -8.05 -31.16 8.54
C ASP A 68 -6.97 -30.08 8.29
N GLN A 69 -7.34 -28.80 8.38
CA GLN A 69 -6.38 -27.66 8.49
C GLN A 69 -6.84 -26.63 9.54
N LEU A 70 -7.47 -27.11 10.63
CA LEU A 70 -7.99 -26.30 11.74
C LEU A 70 -7.16 -26.42 13.02
N SER A 71 -5.85 -26.62 12.90
CA SER A 71 -4.91 -26.48 14.02
C SER A 71 -3.58 -25.97 13.46
N ASP A 72 -3.12 -24.83 13.96
CA ASP A 72 -1.86 -24.12 13.64
C ASP A 72 -1.88 -23.08 12.50
N GLN A 73 -2.97 -22.33 12.32
CA GLN A 73 -2.79 -20.99 11.77
C GLN A 73 -1.98 -20.16 12.77
N SER A 74 -0.71 -19.90 12.44
CA SER A 74 0.20 -19.02 13.17
C SER A 74 -0.48 -17.72 13.61
N ALA A 75 -0.01 -17.16 14.73
CA ALA A 75 -0.53 -15.91 15.24
C ALA A 75 -0.34 -14.80 14.20
N ILE A 76 -1.38 -13.97 14.03
CA ILE A 76 -1.41 -12.92 13.01
C ILE A 76 -0.48 -11.79 13.43
N THR A 77 0.41 -11.38 12.54
CA THR A 77 1.36 -10.29 12.80
C THR A 77 0.79 -8.90 12.44
N ILE A 78 1.48 -7.85 12.85
CA ILE A 78 1.09 -6.47 12.50
C ILE A 78 1.23 -6.24 10.99
N GLY A 79 2.29 -6.72 10.36
CA GLY A 79 2.51 -6.62 8.92
C GLY A 79 1.45 -7.35 8.10
N GLU A 80 1.01 -8.53 8.54
CA GLU A 80 -0.10 -9.26 7.90
C GLU A 80 -1.42 -8.50 8.00
N ALA A 81 -1.70 -7.89 9.16
CA ALA A 81 -2.89 -7.06 9.34
C ALA A 81 -2.87 -5.83 8.42
N LEU A 82 -1.69 -5.19 8.26
CA LEU A 82 -1.50 -4.05 7.36
C LEU A 82 -1.67 -4.43 5.89
N GLU A 83 -1.12 -5.56 5.45
CA GLU A 83 -1.29 -6.01 4.07
C GLU A 83 -2.75 -6.38 3.78
N THR A 84 -3.44 -6.96 4.76
CA THR A 84 -4.88 -7.21 4.66
C THR A 84 -5.67 -5.89 4.56
N THR A 85 -5.27 -4.88 5.31
CA THR A 85 -5.86 -3.53 5.23
C THR A 85 -5.71 -2.94 3.83
N ALA A 86 -4.55 -3.14 3.20
CA ALA A 86 -4.30 -2.74 1.81
C ALA A 86 -5.29 -3.39 0.83
N LYS A 87 -5.76 -4.62 1.11
CA LYS A 87 -6.72 -5.34 0.27
C LYS A 87 -8.17 -4.89 0.53
N VAL A 88 -8.52 -4.59 1.78
CA VAL A 88 -9.90 -4.28 2.20
C VAL A 88 -10.27 -2.82 1.94
N ILE A 89 -9.41 -1.88 2.36
CA ILE A 89 -9.66 -0.44 2.28
C ILE A 89 -8.58 0.32 1.50
N GLY A 90 -7.78 -0.39 0.70
CA GLY A 90 -6.62 0.17 0.02
C GLY A 90 -6.91 1.26 -1.00
N LEU A 91 -8.16 1.45 -1.42
CA LEU A 91 -8.57 2.52 -2.34
C LEU A 91 -8.85 3.85 -1.63
N LYS A 92 -8.86 3.85 -0.29
CA LYS A 92 -8.98 5.07 0.50
C LYS A 92 -7.76 5.97 0.27
N THR A 93 -7.97 7.28 0.24
CA THR A 93 -6.89 8.25 0.25
C THR A 93 -6.05 8.10 1.51
N LEU A 94 -4.74 8.20 1.35
CA LEU A 94 -3.80 8.24 2.47
C LEU A 94 -3.97 9.58 3.19
N ARG A 95 -4.35 9.55 4.48
CA ARG A 95 -4.46 10.74 5.32
C ARG A 95 -3.26 10.88 6.26
N LYS A 96 -3.12 12.06 6.88
CA LYS A 96 -2.12 12.30 7.93
C LYS A 96 -2.30 11.37 9.15
N SER A 97 -3.54 11.10 9.55
CA SER A 97 -3.86 10.16 10.62
C SER A 97 -3.43 8.73 10.26
N ASP A 98 -3.66 8.31 9.01
CA ASP A 98 -3.24 7.01 8.49
C ASP A 98 -1.71 6.88 8.52
N ALA A 99 -0.98 7.89 8.02
CA ALA A 99 0.47 7.88 8.02
C ALA A 99 1.05 7.76 9.46
N ALA A 100 0.44 8.43 10.43
CA ALA A 100 0.82 8.31 11.84
C ALA A 100 0.49 6.93 12.42
N ALA A 101 -0.65 6.34 12.05
CA ALA A 101 -1.02 4.98 12.45
C ALA A 101 -0.03 3.95 11.89
N ILE A 102 0.37 4.10 10.62
CA ILE A 102 1.36 3.24 9.96
C ILE A 102 2.72 3.36 10.64
N GLN A 103 3.15 4.58 10.98
CA GLN A 103 4.38 4.80 11.74
C GLN A 103 4.35 4.10 13.10
N ALA A 104 3.25 4.25 13.85
CA ALA A 104 3.10 3.57 15.13
C ALA A 104 3.11 2.04 14.95
N ALA A 105 2.45 1.52 13.91
CA ALA A 105 2.43 0.10 13.61
C ALA A 105 3.82 -0.45 13.29
N GLU A 106 4.59 0.23 12.44
CA GLU A 106 5.97 -0.17 12.10
C GLU A 106 6.90 -0.13 13.31
N ALA A 107 6.82 0.93 14.13
CA ALA A 107 7.59 1.06 15.35
C ALA A 107 7.28 -0.08 16.33
N ARG A 108 6.00 -0.41 16.49
CA ARG A 108 5.56 -1.51 17.34
C ARG A 108 6.01 -2.85 16.83
N ALA A 109 5.85 -3.10 15.54
CA ALA A 109 6.26 -4.36 14.95
C ALA A 109 7.75 -4.59 15.12
N THR A 110 8.55 -3.63 14.69
CA THR A 110 10.00 -3.78 14.65
C THR A 110 10.71 -3.48 15.97
N GLY A 111 9.95 -3.24 17.05
CA GLY A 111 10.48 -2.92 18.38
C GLY A 111 11.30 -1.62 18.43
N SER A 112 11.15 -0.74 17.44
CA SER A 112 11.88 0.52 17.36
C SER A 112 11.10 1.63 18.06
N SER A 113 11.82 2.57 18.67
CA SER A 113 11.21 3.72 19.34
C SER A 113 10.30 4.48 18.37
N THR A 114 9.08 4.81 18.83
CA THR A 114 8.03 5.47 18.01
C THR A 114 8.43 6.82 17.42
N ASP A 115 9.50 7.43 17.92
CA ASP A 115 10.03 8.74 17.51
C ASP A 115 10.95 8.69 16.27
N THR A 116 11.44 7.51 15.88
CA THR A 116 12.38 7.39 14.77
C THR A 116 11.74 6.66 13.60
N ILE A 117 11.39 7.43 12.56
CA ILE A 117 11.02 6.87 11.25
C ILE A 117 12.24 6.14 10.69
N LYS A 118 12.06 4.86 10.32
CA LYS A 118 13.14 4.07 9.71
C LYS A 118 13.38 4.54 8.27
N PRO A 119 14.63 4.84 7.89
CA PRO A 119 14.96 5.09 6.49
C PRO A 119 14.64 3.84 5.65
N GLY A 120 13.90 4.01 4.56
CA GLY A 120 13.40 2.95 3.69
C GLY A 120 12.20 2.18 4.24
N GLY A 121 11.63 2.59 5.37
CA GLY A 121 10.48 1.94 6.00
C GLY A 121 9.13 2.37 5.40
N LEU A 122 8.07 1.66 5.79
CA LEU A 122 6.68 1.97 5.41
C LEU A 122 6.26 3.34 5.94
N ALA A 123 6.73 3.72 7.14
CA ALA A 123 6.41 5.00 7.74
C ALA A 123 7.00 6.18 6.96
N GLU A 124 8.23 6.04 6.46
CA GLU A 124 8.87 7.07 5.64
C GLU A 124 8.14 7.23 4.30
N MET A 125 7.81 6.10 3.66
CA MET A 125 7.05 6.09 2.42
C MET A 125 5.68 6.75 2.59
N ALA A 126 4.95 6.40 3.66
CA ALA A 126 3.69 7.02 4.01
C ALA A 126 3.84 8.54 4.21
N LYS A 127 4.87 8.95 4.94
CA LYS A 127 5.10 10.37 5.25
C LYS A 127 5.48 11.18 4.01
N SER A 128 6.28 10.59 3.13
CA SER A 128 6.65 11.19 1.85
C SER A 128 5.40 11.38 0.99
N MET A 129 4.61 10.33 0.79
CA MET A 129 3.34 10.39 0.05
C MET A 129 2.35 11.38 0.64
N GLU A 130 2.23 11.42 1.97
CA GLU A 130 1.40 12.39 2.67
C GLU A 130 1.86 13.82 2.38
N ASN A 131 3.13 14.14 2.58
CA ASN A 131 3.68 15.47 2.30
C ASN A 131 3.45 15.91 0.85
N PHE A 132 3.65 15.00 -0.11
CA PHE A 132 3.36 15.28 -1.51
C PHE A 132 1.86 15.52 -1.75
N SER A 133 0.98 14.73 -1.14
CA SER A 133 -0.47 14.87 -1.32
C SER A 133 -1.07 16.08 -0.59
N SER A 134 -0.51 16.47 0.55
CA SER A 134 -0.95 17.61 1.37
C SER A 134 -0.63 18.96 0.71
N GLY A 135 0.35 19.00 -0.19
CA GLY A 135 0.68 20.19 -0.98
C GLY A 135 -0.15 20.37 -2.26
N LEU A 136 -1.03 19.41 -2.58
CA LEU A 136 -1.82 19.41 -3.82
C LEU A 136 -3.30 19.69 -3.51
N ASP A 137 -3.83 20.78 -4.06
CA ASP A 137 -5.27 21.05 -4.09
C ASP A 137 -5.90 20.32 -5.28
N VAL A 138 -5.92 18.99 -5.21
CA VAL A 138 -6.44 18.11 -6.26
C VAL A 138 -7.49 17.15 -5.70
N ASP A 139 -8.37 16.69 -6.59
CA ASP A 139 -9.34 15.64 -6.27
C ASP A 139 -8.66 14.42 -5.64
N ASP A 140 -9.37 13.77 -4.72
CA ASP A 140 -8.93 12.56 -4.01
C ASP A 140 -8.52 11.41 -4.94
N LYS A 141 -8.99 11.39 -6.19
CA LYS A 141 -8.61 10.40 -7.21
C LYS A 141 -7.14 10.48 -7.63
N TYR A 142 -6.50 11.65 -7.45
CA TYR A 142 -5.09 11.88 -7.77
C TYR A 142 -4.17 11.81 -6.56
N LYS A 143 -4.73 11.69 -5.35
CA LYS A 143 -3.95 11.49 -4.12
C LYS A 143 -3.53 10.03 -3.99
N TYR A 144 -2.40 9.82 -3.32
CA TYR A 144 -1.93 8.49 -2.95
C TYR A 144 -2.96 7.73 -2.13
N LYS A 145 -3.03 6.42 -2.35
CA LYS A 145 -3.96 5.53 -1.67
C LYS A 145 -3.25 4.71 -0.60
N LEU A 146 -4.01 4.20 0.37
CA LEU A 146 -3.47 3.33 1.41
C LEU A 146 -2.74 2.11 0.86
N ARG A 147 -3.24 1.50 -0.21
CA ARG A 147 -2.58 0.35 -0.83
C ARG A 147 -1.17 0.69 -1.35
N ASP A 148 -0.95 1.93 -1.79
CA ASP A 148 0.31 2.32 -2.43
C ASP A 148 1.45 2.32 -1.41
N VAL A 149 1.12 2.47 -0.12
CA VAL A 149 2.05 2.33 1.01
C VAL A 149 2.07 0.91 1.56
N LEU A 150 0.89 0.32 1.79
CA LEU A 150 0.76 -0.93 2.55
C LEU A 150 1.02 -2.21 1.74
N THR A 151 1.14 -2.10 0.42
CA THR A 151 1.49 -3.26 -0.43
C THR A 151 2.90 -3.73 -0.10
N GLY A 152 3.04 -4.99 0.31
CA GLY A 152 4.32 -5.55 0.72
C GLY A 152 4.73 -5.16 2.15
N ALA A 153 3.78 -4.79 3.02
CA ALA A 153 4.06 -4.47 4.43
C ALA A 153 4.86 -5.58 5.13
N ILE A 154 4.50 -6.84 4.89
CA ILE A 154 5.18 -8.03 5.43
C ILE A 154 6.68 -8.03 5.07
N GLY A 155 7.02 -7.67 3.83
CA GLY A 155 8.42 -7.67 3.36
C GLY A 155 9.26 -6.50 3.90
N ASN A 156 8.63 -5.40 4.30
CA ASN A 156 9.31 -4.21 4.82
C ASN A 156 9.54 -4.26 6.34
N MET A 157 8.93 -5.23 7.03
CA MET A 157 8.98 -5.36 8.48
C MET A 157 9.89 -6.54 8.86
N VAL A 158 11.21 -6.30 8.87
CA VAL A 158 12.27 -7.33 9.11
C VAL A 158 12.12 -8.06 10.45
N ALA A 159 11.50 -7.42 11.44
CA ALA A 159 11.23 -7.99 12.76
C ALA A 159 9.73 -7.91 13.08
N ASP A 160 8.86 -8.27 12.12
CA ASP A 160 7.41 -8.24 12.34
C ASP A 160 7.01 -9.12 13.52
N LYS A 161 6.17 -8.57 14.40
CA LYS A 161 5.75 -9.24 15.63
C LYS A 161 4.25 -9.53 15.59
N VAL A 162 3.84 -10.48 16.43
CA VAL A 162 2.44 -10.83 16.65
C VAL A 162 1.65 -9.61 17.14
N ALA A 163 0.49 -9.34 16.54
CA ALA A 163 -0.38 -8.25 16.94
C ALA A 163 -0.98 -8.50 18.34
N THR A 164 -0.83 -7.53 19.25
CA THR A 164 -1.48 -7.54 20.57
C THR A 164 -2.46 -6.39 20.73
N ARG A 165 -3.32 -6.44 21.76
CA ARG A 165 -4.30 -5.40 22.03
C ARG A 165 -3.64 -4.08 22.42
N GLU A 166 -2.52 -4.14 23.14
CA GLU A 166 -1.73 -2.96 23.53
C GLU A 166 -1.17 -2.23 22.30
N ASP A 167 -0.75 -2.99 21.29
CA ASP A 167 -0.29 -2.40 20.02
C ASP A 167 -1.45 -1.72 19.30
N ALA A 168 -2.61 -2.37 19.22
CA ALA A 168 -3.80 -1.81 18.60
C ALA A 168 -4.24 -0.50 19.27
N GLU A 169 -4.22 -0.43 20.60
CA GLU A 169 -4.54 0.78 21.36
C GLU A 169 -3.51 1.89 21.15
N ALA A 170 -2.22 1.57 21.12
CA ALA A 170 -1.17 2.53 20.85
C ALA A 170 -1.31 3.13 19.43
N ILE A 171 -1.61 2.30 18.43
CA ILE A 171 -1.83 2.72 17.04
C ILE A 171 -3.09 3.59 16.93
N ALA A 172 -4.18 3.19 17.58
CA ALA A 172 -5.42 3.96 17.63
C ALA A 172 -5.19 5.36 18.25
N ASN A 173 -4.41 5.44 19.32
CA ASN A 173 -4.04 6.70 19.94
C ASN A 173 -3.20 7.58 19.00
N ALA A 174 -2.29 7.00 18.22
CA ALA A 174 -1.50 7.73 17.24
C ALA A 174 -2.37 8.27 16.09
N GLU A 175 -3.32 7.46 15.61
CA GLU A 175 -4.28 7.85 14.58
C GLU A 175 -5.16 9.02 15.06
N MET A 176 -5.78 8.86 16.24
CA MET A 176 -6.66 9.87 16.85
C MET A 176 -5.95 11.21 17.09
N ARG A 177 -4.70 11.18 17.57
CA ARG A 177 -3.92 12.42 17.83
C ARG A 177 -3.56 13.18 16.56
N ASN A 178 -3.50 12.49 15.42
CA ASN A 178 -3.14 13.08 14.13
C ASN A 178 -4.36 13.32 13.24
N ASP A 179 -5.55 13.00 13.73
CA ASP A 179 -6.82 13.28 13.08
C ASP A 179 -7.36 14.65 13.52
N PRO A 180 -7.75 15.54 12.59
CA PRO A 180 -8.29 16.86 12.95
C PRO A 180 -9.62 16.79 13.71
N ASN A 181 -10.36 15.69 13.59
CA ASN A 181 -11.62 15.46 14.30
C ASN A 181 -11.41 14.64 15.59
N MET A 182 -10.17 14.27 15.93
CA MET A 182 -9.82 13.40 17.06
C MET A 182 -10.63 12.10 17.07
N MET A 183 -10.81 11.49 15.89
CA MET A 183 -11.51 10.22 15.73
C MET A 183 -10.56 9.11 15.29
N ILE A 184 -10.82 7.89 15.76
CA ILE A 184 -10.20 6.65 15.25
C ILE A 184 -11.00 6.23 14.03
N GLU A 185 -10.32 5.87 12.95
CA GLU A 185 -11.02 5.58 11.71
C GLU A 185 -11.61 4.16 11.72
N PRO A 186 -12.93 4.01 11.52
CA PRO A 186 -13.55 2.69 11.47
C PRO A 186 -13.07 1.94 10.23
N GLY A 187 -12.48 0.76 10.45
CA GLY A 187 -11.90 -0.05 9.37
C GLY A 187 -10.51 0.39 8.92
N GLY A 188 -9.93 1.43 9.54
CA GLY A 188 -8.56 1.87 9.31
C GLY A 188 -7.49 0.91 9.82
N VAL A 189 -6.24 1.39 9.82
CA VAL A 189 -5.07 0.60 10.26
C VAL A 189 -5.22 0.10 11.70
N ALA A 190 -5.67 0.96 12.62
CA ALA A 190 -5.86 0.58 14.01
C ALA A 190 -6.93 -0.52 14.19
N ALA A 191 -8.03 -0.43 13.44
CA ALA A 191 -9.11 -1.40 13.48
C ALA A 191 -8.66 -2.79 12.97
N ALA A 192 -7.83 -2.83 11.92
CA ALA A 192 -7.30 -4.08 11.40
C ALA A 192 -6.35 -4.76 12.39
N VAL A 193 -5.43 -4.01 13.00
CA VAL A 193 -4.53 -4.55 14.04
C VAL A 193 -5.33 -5.02 15.27
N LYS A 194 -6.38 -4.29 15.65
CA LYS A 194 -7.31 -4.71 16.72
C LYS A 194 -8.01 -6.04 16.39
N ALA A 195 -8.46 -6.21 15.15
CA ALA A 195 -9.07 -7.46 14.71
C ALA A 195 -8.07 -8.62 14.75
N ALA A 196 -6.83 -8.41 14.29
CA ALA A 196 -5.76 -9.39 14.37
C ALA A 196 -5.44 -9.79 15.82
N ALA A 197 -5.29 -8.80 16.71
CA ALA A 197 -5.07 -9.04 18.14
C ALA A 197 -6.21 -9.85 18.78
N ALA A 198 -7.47 -9.52 18.47
CA ALA A 198 -8.63 -10.26 18.99
C ALA A 198 -8.67 -11.72 18.51
N ILE A 199 -8.21 -12.00 17.29
CA ILE A 199 -8.07 -13.37 16.78
C ILE A 199 -6.95 -14.10 17.54
N ASN A 200 -5.82 -13.43 17.79
CA ASN A 200 -4.68 -13.99 18.52
C ASN A 200 -5.02 -14.33 19.97
N GLU A 201 -5.74 -13.45 20.67
CA GLU A 201 -6.20 -13.70 22.04
C GLU A 201 -7.11 -14.93 22.10
N LYS A 202 -8.09 -15.04 21.18
CA LYS A 202 -8.99 -16.20 21.10
C LYS A 202 -8.25 -17.50 20.83
N LYS A 203 -7.28 -17.49 19.91
CA LYS A 203 -6.42 -18.65 19.62
C LYS A 203 -5.61 -19.06 20.84
N SER A 204 -5.04 -18.09 21.57
CA SER A 204 -4.27 -18.36 22.79
C SER A 204 -5.13 -18.96 23.89
N THR A 205 -6.41 -18.56 24.01
CA THR A 205 -7.33 -19.11 25.02
C THR A 205 -7.92 -20.46 24.63
N ALA A 206 -7.98 -20.80 23.34
CA ALA A 206 -8.53 -22.07 22.86
C ALA A 206 -7.59 -23.27 23.05
N HIS A 207 -6.31 -23.01 23.40
CA HIS A 207 -5.28 -24.03 23.59
C HIS A 207 -4.92 -24.25 25.08
N MET A 208 -5.69 -23.65 26.01
CA MET A 208 -5.59 -23.86 27.46
C MET A 208 -6.73 -24.73 27.97
#